data_AF-A0AAD3NXH6-F1
#
_entry.id   AF-A0AAD3NXH6-F1
#
_cell.length_a   1.000
_cell.length_b   1.000
_cell.length_c   1.000
_cell.angle_alpha   90.00
_cell.angle_beta   90.00
_cell.angle_gamma   90.00
#
_symmetry.space_group_name_H-M   'P 1'
#
loop_
_entity.id
_entity.type
_entity.pdbx_description
1 polymer ?
#
loop_
_entity_poly.entity_id
_entity_poly.type
_entity_poly.pdbx_seq_one_letter_code
_entity_poly.pdbx_strand_id
1 'polypeptide(L)' 'MDEPELKIIDVFVCKLRKKLAAAMNGESHIETVWGRGYVLRDPVIPVPNAERLALEA' A
#
# COMPACT_ATOMS: atom_id res chain seq x y z
N MET A 1 1.66 8.47 26.38
CA MET A 1 0.60 7.49 26.17
C MET A 1 0.15 7.48 24.73
N ASP A 2 0.84 6.85 23.80
CA ASP A 2 2.27 6.67 23.56
C ASP A 2 2.28 6.62 22.05
N GLU A 3 2.82 7.66 21.44
CA GLU A 3 2.93 7.72 19.99
C GLU A 3 3.64 6.45 19.55
N PRO A 4 2.97 5.57 18.77
CA PRO A 4 3.50 4.26 18.51
C PRO A 4 4.87 4.43 17.86
N GLU A 5 5.89 3.81 18.46
CA GLU A 5 7.24 3.86 17.90
C GLU A 5 7.15 3.49 16.41
N LEU A 6 7.84 4.23 15.54
CA LEU A 6 7.84 3.98 14.10
C LEU A 6 8.08 2.49 13.76
N LYS A 7 8.89 1.81 14.59
CA LYS A 7 9.14 0.35 14.52
C LYS A 7 7.90 -0.52 14.74
N ILE A 8 6.99 -0.12 15.63
CA ILE A 8 5.74 -0.83 15.89
C ILE A 8 4.85 -0.76 14.64
N ILE A 9 4.75 0.41 14.01
CA ILE A 9 3.97 0.62 12.77
C ILE A 9 4.53 -0.27 11.65
N ASP A 10 5.84 -0.27 11.45
CA ASP A 10 6.51 -1.14 10.46
C ASP A 10 6.23 -2.63 10.70
N VAL A 11 6.30 -3.09 11.95
CA VAL A 11 6.01 -4.49 12.31
C VAL A 11 4.55 -4.84 12.03
N PHE A 12 3.60 -3.95 12.34
CA PHE A 12 2.19 -4.16 12.02
C PHE A 12 1.94 -4.17 10.51
N VAL A 13 2.55 -3.28 9.74
CA VAL A 13 2.45 -3.27 8.27
C VAL A 13 3.06 -4.54 7.68
N CYS A 14 4.21 -5.01 8.18
CA CYS A 14 4.79 -6.29 7.77
C CYS A 14 3.84 -7.47 8.02
N LYS A 15 3.18 -7.50 9.19
CA LYS A 15 2.18 -8.54 9.52
C LYS A 15 0.95 -8.44 8.61
N LEU A 16 0.46 -7.24 8.35
CA LEU A 16 -0.71 -7.00 7.52
C LEU A 16 -0.45 -7.41 6.06
N ARG A 17 0.71 -7.05 5.51
CA ARG A 17 1.15 -7.46 4.16
C ARG A 17 1.19 -8.98 4.01
N LYS A 18 1.72 -9.70 5.00
CA LYS A 18 1.75 -11.17 4.99
C LYS A 18 0.35 -11.79 4.99
N LYS A 19 -0.56 -11.25 5.81
CA LYS A 19 -1.96 -11.73 5.87
C LYS A 19 -2.71 -11.47 4.56
N LEU A 20 -2.56 -10.27 3.99
CA LEU A 20 -3.20 -9.90 2.72
C LEU A 20 -2.66 -10.74 1.56
N ALA A 21 -1.34 -10.93 1.47
CA ALA A 21 -0.75 -11.79 0.46
C ALA A 21 -1.26 -13.25 0.57
N ALA A 22 -1.45 -13.77 1.78
CA ALA A 22 -2.00 -15.11 1.97
C ALA A 22 -3.48 -15.22 1.57
N ALA A 23 -4.28 -14.18 1.82
CA ALA A 23 -5.70 -14.15 1.49
C ALA A 23 -5.97 -13.85 0.01
N MET A 24 -5.10 -13.08 -0.64
CA MET A 24 -5.26 -12.53 -1.99
C MET A 24 -4.23 -13.15 -2.97
N ASN A 25 -3.85 -14.41 -2.73
CA ASN A 25 -3.06 -15.22 -3.66
C ASN A 25 -1.70 -14.63 -4.10
N GLY A 26 -1.04 -13.88 -3.21
CA GLY A 26 0.27 -13.28 -3.41
C GLY A 26 0.25 -11.79 -3.81
N GLU A 27 -0.92 -11.19 -3.97
CA GLU A 27 -1.05 -9.80 -4.39
C GLU A 27 -0.70 -8.81 -3.27
N SER A 28 0.24 -7.90 -3.57
CA SER A 28 0.71 -6.89 -2.64
C SER A 28 -0.12 -5.62 -2.74
N HIS A 29 -0.96 -5.38 -1.74
CA HIS A 29 -1.91 -4.25 -1.71
C HIS A 29 -1.41 -3.02 -0.96
N ILE A 30 -0.34 -3.16 -0.17
CA ILE A 30 0.19 -2.08 0.65
C ILE A 30 1.52 -1.63 0.06
N GLU A 31 1.55 -0.37 -0.38
CA GLU A 31 2.73 0.30 -0.90
C GLU A 31 3.34 1.19 0.19
N THR A 32 4.68 1.15 0.30
CA THR A 32 5.42 1.99 1.23
C THR A 32 5.98 3.19 0.47
N VAL A 33 5.56 4.39 0.87
CA VAL A 33 6.11 5.65 0.36
C VAL A 33 7.03 6.24 1.43
N TRP A 34 8.33 6.18 1.18
CA TRP A 34 9.35 6.67 2.09
C TRP A 34 9.12 8.15 2.45
N GLY A 35 9.10 8.46 3.74
CA GLY A 35 8.84 9.81 4.25
C GLY A 35 7.37 10.28 4.20
N ARG A 36 6.44 9.46 3.67
CA ARG A 36 5.01 9.81 3.57
C ARG A 36 4.06 8.79 4.23
N GLY A 37 4.50 7.55 4.42
CA GLY A 37 3.76 6.50 5.12
C GLY A 37 3.39 5.32 4.23
N TYR A 38 2.24 4.71 4.48
CA TYR A 38 1.76 3.53 3.76
C TYR A 38 0.44 3.82 3.07
N VAL A 39 0.28 3.31 1.86
CA VAL A 39 -0.93 3.45 1.06
C VAL A 39 -1.49 2.06 0.77
N LEU A 40 -2.76 1.86 1.10
CA LEU A 40 -3.50 0.69 0.64
C LEU A 40 -4.06 1.00 -0.74
N ARG A 41 -3.67 0.23 -1.74
CA ARG A 41 -4.25 0.27 -3.09
C ARG A 41 -4.77 -1.12 -3.42
N ASP A 42 -5.85 -1.16 -4.18
CA ASP A 42 -6.20 -2.36 -4.93
C ASP A 42 -5.04 -2.72 -5.88
N PRO A 43 -4.85 -4.01 -6.18
CA PRO A 43 -3.80 -4.43 -7.09
C PRO A 43 -4.24 -3.93 -8.46
N VAL A 44 -3.69 -2.78 -8.86
CA VAL A 44 -4.04 -2.14 -10.11
C VAL A 44 -3.66 -3.14 -11.20
N ILE A 45 -4.67 -3.78 -11.80
CA ILE A 45 -4.55 -4.36 -13.14
C ILE A 45 -3.85 -3.26 -13.94
N PRO A 46 -2.66 -3.49 -14.51
CA PRO A 46 -1.85 -2.40 -15.03
C PRO A 46 -2.61 -1.74 -16.17
N VAL A 47 -3.34 -0.68 -15.84
CA VAL A 47 -3.92 0.25 -16.79
C VAL A 47 -2.77 1.17 -17.16
N PRO A 48 -2.24 1.08 -18.38
CA PRO A 48 -1.17 1.98 -18.79
C PRO A 48 -1.76 3.39 -18.76
N ASN A 49 -1.16 4.28 -17.97
CA ASN A 49 -1.41 5.73 -17.97
C ASN A 49 -2.85 6.21 -17.67
N ALA A 50 -3.31 6.07 -16.43
CA ALA A 50 -4.45 6.87 -15.94
C ALA A 50 -4.14 8.38 -15.83
N GLU A 51 -2.87 8.79 -15.94
CA GLU A 51 -2.44 10.20 -15.79
C GLU A 51 -2.69 11.07 -17.05
N ARG A 52 -3.16 10.50 -18.18
CA ARG A 52 -3.46 11.28 -19.40
C ARG A 52 -4.94 11.64 -19.59
N LEU A 53 -5.87 11.05 -18.83
CA LEU A 53 -7.32 11.26 -19.05
C LEU A 53 -7.85 12.58 -18.45
N ALA A 54 -7.05 13.30 -17.65
CA ALA A 54 -7.47 14.54 -16.99
C ALA A 54 -7.18 15.84 -17.79
N LEU A 55 -6.73 15.74 -19.05
CA LEU A 55 -6.37 16.89 -19.88
C LEU A 55 -7.25 17.08 -21.14
N GLU A 56 -8.32 16.29 -21.28
CA GLU A 56 -9.29 16.40 -22.39
C GLU A 56 -10.75 16.45 -21.87
N ALA A 57 -11.03 17.35 -20.93
CA ALA A 57 -12.39 17.76 -20.57
C ALA A 57 -12.48 19.27 -20.37
#